data_AF-A0A6M5YMT7-F1
#
_entry.id   AF-A0A6M5YMT7-F1
#
_cell.length_a   1.000
_cell.length_b   1.000
_cell.length_c   1.000
_cell.angle_alpha   90.00
_cell.angle_beta   90.00
_cell.angle_gamma   90.00
#
_symmetry.space_group_name_H-M   'P 1'
#
loop_
_entity.id
_entity.type
_entity.pdbx_description
1 polymer ?
#
loop_
_entity_poly.entity_id
_entity_poly.type
_entity_poly.pdbx_seq_one_letter_code
_entity_poly.pdbx_strand_id
1 'polypeptide(L)'
;MAKKRKDTAPSAHAHSEAVAAVPDAGDELLDTTTPVTPPARGGSGRVPAHSWNRGTVGVPHPPDDYDVEDDDDDDDDDDEPMPKKAKPADDDDDDDDDDDDDERGEGVAVPAPAIPNDSPELLSVLRPAVKFKTVSVQIPDYLRDHDDLRADAAQDVVLAPIVLPAAAGRADGFVVIASPQWYARLRENTVVAAPYRGTDLARYLALVGRRRVEARCVPDGQTPEAVRVAVELCRLRLVLGLFDLEEADLRASKGGSLAVRASQLVRALRRDDWRALPAHCEALNADAELRTAVLRLLLKSAKDRELWTVVMDHLDPKWRSGVVSGQH
;
A
#
# COMPACT_ATOMS: atom_id res chain seq x y z
N MET A 1 -19.25 -32.10 62.52
CA MET A 1 -20.57 -32.60 62.05
C MET A 1 -21.55 -31.44 62.03
N ALA A 2 -22.21 -31.27 60.89
CA ALA A 2 -23.01 -30.11 60.52
C ALA A 2 -24.31 -29.97 61.33
N LYS A 3 -24.73 -28.71 61.56
CA LYS A 3 -26.15 -28.28 61.62
C LYS A 3 -26.20 -26.76 61.74
N LYS A 4 -26.58 -26.07 60.65
CA LYS A 4 -27.02 -24.67 60.73
C LYS A 4 -28.34 -24.53 59.96
N ARG A 5 -29.35 -24.07 60.70
CA ARG A 5 -30.74 -23.73 60.31
C ARG A 5 -30.70 -22.57 59.30
N LYS A 6 -31.40 -22.63 58.16
CA LYS A 6 -32.84 -22.42 57.87
C LYS A 6 -33.36 -21.05 58.32
N ASP A 7 -34.05 -20.40 57.36
CA ASP A 7 -35.06 -19.33 57.45
C ASP A 7 -34.60 -18.03 56.75
N THR A 8 -35.36 -17.29 55.92
CA THR A 8 -36.64 -17.43 55.19
C THR A 8 -36.65 -16.22 54.23
N ALA A 9 -37.25 -16.35 53.04
CA ALA A 9 -37.48 -15.23 52.11
C ALA A 9 -38.55 -14.24 52.66
N PRO A 10 -38.75 -13.10 51.98
CA PRO A 10 -40.00 -13.05 51.22
C PRO A 10 -39.88 -12.48 49.80
N SER A 11 -40.91 -12.87 49.06
CA SER A 11 -41.21 -12.64 47.65
C SER A 11 -42.15 -11.44 47.46
N ALA A 12 -42.28 -11.06 46.18
CA ALA A 12 -43.43 -10.40 45.53
C ALA A 12 -43.43 -8.86 45.58
N HIS A 13 -43.86 -8.09 44.57
CA HIS A 13 -44.70 -8.25 43.37
C HIS A 13 -44.34 -7.08 42.41
N ALA A 14 -44.20 -7.26 41.08
CA ALA A 14 -45.21 -7.24 40.01
C ALA A 14 -45.67 -5.84 39.53
N HIS A 15 -45.83 -5.73 38.20
CA HIS A 15 -46.70 -4.87 37.34
C HIS A 15 -45.92 -4.45 36.07
N SER A 16 -46.07 -5.12 34.90
CA SER A 16 -47.18 -5.20 33.92
C SER A 16 -47.54 -3.90 33.18
N GLU A 17 -47.22 -3.91 31.88
CA GLU A 17 -48.02 -3.58 30.67
C GLU A 17 -48.83 -2.28 30.51
N ALA A 18 -48.61 -1.62 29.35
CA ALA A 18 -49.59 -1.13 28.35
C ALA A 18 -48.77 -0.46 27.21
N VAL A 19 -48.77 -0.82 25.92
CA VAL A 19 -49.79 -0.94 24.84
C VAL A 19 -50.36 0.40 24.33
N ALA A 20 -50.35 0.52 22.98
CA ALA A 20 -51.01 1.47 22.05
C ALA A 20 -50.10 2.64 21.56
N ALA A 21 -50.10 3.09 20.29
CA ALA A 21 -50.96 2.85 19.13
C ALA A 21 -50.24 3.18 17.80
N VAL A 22 -50.81 2.65 16.71
CA VAL A 22 -50.56 2.95 15.28
C VAL A 22 -51.39 4.18 14.84
N PRO A 23 -50.94 4.94 13.82
CA PRO A 23 -51.72 5.09 12.57
C PRO A 23 -50.78 4.84 11.36
N ASP A 24 -51.09 4.14 10.27
CA ASP A 24 -52.24 4.06 9.34
C ASP A 24 -52.62 5.38 8.65
N ALA A 25 -52.05 5.57 7.45
CA ALA A 25 -52.52 6.32 6.29
C ALA A 25 -51.38 6.25 5.25
N GLY A 26 -51.55 5.97 3.97
CA GLY A 26 -52.72 5.73 3.16
C GLY A 26 -52.22 5.41 1.74
N ASP A 27 -52.92 4.49 1.12
CA ASP A 27 -52.76 4.00 -0.25
C ASP A 27 -53.32 5.05 -1.23
N GLU A 28 -52.54 5.51 -2.21
CA GLU A 28 -53.07 6.09 -3.44
C GLU A 28 -52.33 5.50 -4.65
N LEU A 29 -52.94 4.45 -5.18
CA LEU A 29 -52.87 4.01 -6.56
C LEU A 29 -53.32 5.13 -7.52
N LEU A 30 -52.45 5.56 -8.43
CA LEU A 30 -52.87 5.98 -9.77
C LEU A 30 -51.99 5.34 -10.84
N ASP A 31 -52.62 4.37 -11.48
CA ASP A 31 -52.36 3.80 -12.78
C ASP A 31 -52.46 4.90 -13.86
N THR A 32 -51.44 5.09 -14.70
CA THR A 32 -51.65 5.52 -16.09
C THR A 32 -50.45 5.12 -16.95
N THR A 33 -50.68 4.07 -17.72
CA THR A 33 -50.00 3.73 -18.95
C THR A 33 -50.12 4.85 -19.98
N THR A 34 -49.00 5.29 -20.57
CA THR A 34 -48.93 5.59 -22.01
C THR A 34 -47.48 5.65 -22.51
N PRO A 35 -47.15 4.98 -23.63
CA PRO A 35 -45.83 5.01 -24.24
C PRO A 35 -45.68 6.24 -25.16
N VAL A 36 -44.59 6.99 -25.01
CA VAL A 36 -44.19 8.00 -26.01
C VAL A 36 -43.28 7.34 -27.03
N THR A 37 -43.86 7.12 -28.21
CA THR A 37 -43.19 6.76 -29.45
C THR A 37 -42.24 7.88 -29.91
N PRO A 38 -41.07 7.56 -30.49
CA PRO A 38 -40.13 8.55 -31.00
C PRO A 38 -40.64 9.20 -32.30
N PRO A 39 -40.29 10.47 -32.57
CA PRO A 39 -40.48 11.03 -33.91
C PRO A 39 -39.46 10.41 -34.87
N ALA A 40 -39.98 9.64 -35.82
CA ALA A 40 -39.29 9.25 -37.03
C ALA A 40 -39.31 10.40 -38.06
N ARG A 41 -38.24 10.44 -38.86
CA ARG A 41 -38.10 11.00 -40.23
C ARG A 41 -37.95 12.51 -40.40
N GLY A 42 -36.81 12.87 -41.02
CA GLY A 42 -36.81 13.78 -42.17
C GLY A 42 -35.44 14.35 -42.54
N GLY A 43 -34.86 13.87 -43.65
CA GLY A 43 -33.76 14.55 -44.38
C GLY A 43 -32.45 13.78 -44.38
N SER A 44 -32.24 12.78 -45.26
CA SER A 44 -31.89 12.92 -46.68
C SER A 44 -30.53 13.59 -46.90
N GLY A 45 -29.50 12.78 -47.09
CA GLY A 45 -28.16 13.17 -47.56
C GLY A 45 -27.40 11.95 -48.05
N ARG A 46 -27.54 11.66 -49.35
CA ARG A 46 -26.87 10.62 -50.16
C ARG A 46 -25.32 10.65 -50.02
N VAL A 47 -24.64 9.50 -49.77
CA VAL A 47 -23.88 8.60 -50.70
C VAL A 47 -22.54 9.22 -51.21
N PRO A 48 -21.43 8.48 -51.50
CA PRO A 48 -21.16 7.02 -51.56
C PRO A 48 -19.99 6.54 -50.62
N ALA A 49 -19.89 5.28 -50.18
CA ALA A 49 -19.71 4.00 -50.90
C ALA A 49 -18.39 3.89 -51.69
N HIS A 50 -17.31 3.46 -51.02
CA HIS A 50 -16.20 2.77 -51.67
C HIS A 50 -16.13 1.33 -51.19
N SER A 51 -16.58 0.44 -52.07
CA SER A 51 -16.31 -0.99 -52.07
C SER A 51 -14.84 -1.23 -52.41
N TRP A 52 -14.13 -1.99 -51.58
CA TRP A 52 -12.98 -2.75 -52.04
C TRP A 52 -13.24 -4.20 -51.71
N ASN A 53 -13.65 -4.90 -52.76
CA ASN A 53 -13.71 -6.35 -52.80
C ASN A 53 -12.78 -6.76 -53.96
N ARG A 54 -11.68 -7.43 -53.65
CA ARG A 54 -10.99 -8.32 -54.59
C ARG A 54 -10.10 -9.27 -53.81
N GLY A 55 -10.54 -10.52 -53.72
CA GLY A 55 -9.66 -11.64 -53.47
C GLY A 55 -8.87 -11.97 -54.73
N THR A 56 -7.68 -12.53 -54.52
CA THR A 56 -6.96 -13.41 -55.45
C THR A 56 -6.16 -14.39 -54.59
N VAL A 57 -6.51 -15.68 -54.65
CA VAL A 57 -5.70 -16.77 -55.25
C VAL A 57 -4.41 -17.06 -54.47
N GLY A 58 -4.31 -18.30 -53.96
CA GLY A 58 -3.16 -18.77 -53.19
C GLY A 58 -2.02 -19.39 -54.00
N VAL A 59 -1.38 -20.36 -53.34
CA VAL A 59 -0.28 -21.28 -53.72
C VAL A 59 1.14 -20.67 -53.47
N PRO A 60 2.19 -21.48 -53.20
CA PRO A 60 2.65 -21.97 -51.89
C PRO A 60 4.13 -21.61 -51.57
N HIS A 61 4.64 -22.10 -50.43
CA HIS A 61 6.04 -22.10 -49.96
C HIS A 61 7.13 -22.35 -51.04
N PRO A 62 8.36 -21.89 -50.76
CA PRO A 62 9.41 -22.85 -50.40
C PRO A 62 10.05 -22.57 -49.02
N PRO A 63 10.73 -23.59 -48.43
CA PRO A 63 11.57 -23.44 -47.26
C PRO A 63 12.99 -23.04 -47.70
N ASP A 64 13.62 -22.12 -47.00
CA ASP A 64 15.07 -21.96 -47.07
C ASP A 64 15.62 -22.06 -45.65
N ASP A 65 16.29 -23.20 -45.46
CA ASP A 65 17.20 -23.52 -44.38
C ASP A 65 18.32 -22.48 -44.33
N TYR A 66 18.56 -21.90 -43.16
CA TYR A 66 19.86 -21.29 -42.85
C TYR A 66 20.40 -21.98 -41.61
N ASP A 67 21.08 -23.11 -41.88
CA ASP A 67 22.22 -23.54 -41.09
C ASP A 67 23.33 -22.50 -41.28
N VAL A 68 23.66 -21.77 -40.22
CA VAL A 68 24.94 -21.07 -40.08
C VAL A 68 25.64 -21.74 -38.92
N GLU A 69 26.45 -22.74 -39.26
CA GLU A 69 27.51 -23.26 -38.41
C GLU A 69 28.62 -22.21 -38.28
N ASP A 70 29.25 -22.26 -37.10
CA ASP A 70 30.66 -21.99 -36.81
C ASP A 70 31.41 -20.95 -37.65
N ASP A 71 31.84 -19.88 -36.99
CA ASP A 71 33.20 -19.41 -37.14
C ASP A 71 33.74 -19.06 -35.75
N ASP A 72 34.57 -19.98 -35.25
CA ASP A 72 35.66 -19.70 -34.33
C ASP A 72 36.58 -18.66 -34.99
N ASP A 73 36.78 -17.52 -34.34
CA ASP A 73 38.00 -16.73 -34.51
C ASP A 73 38.51 -16.36 -33.12
N ASP A 74 39.39 -17.23 -32.65
CA ASP A 74 40.56 -16.87 -31.85
C ASP A 74 41.33 -15.78 -32.61
N ASP A 75 41.46 -14.59 -32.03
CA ASP A 75 42.56 -13.67 -32.31
C ASP A 75 43.01 -13.05 -30.98
N ASP A 76 43.99 -13.76 -30.41
CA ASP A 76 45.29 -13.27 -29.96
C ASP A 76 45.41 -11.77 -29.59
N ASP A 77 45.78 -11.56 -28.33
CA ASP A 77 46.92 -10.74 -27.90
C ASP A 77 47.21 -9.46 -28.70
N ASP A 78 46.64 -8.34 -28.25
CA ASP A 78 47.26 -7.03 -28.39
C ASP A 78 47.22 -6.28 -27.04
N ASP A 79 48.05 -6.77 -26.11
CA ASP A 79 48.51 -6.03 -24.93
C ASP A 79 49.44 -4.89 -25.40
N GLU A 80 48.89 -3.85 -26.01
CA GLU A 80 49.59 -2.58 -26.15
C GLU A 80 49.69 -1.90 -24.77
N PRO A 81 50.90 -1.61 -24.25
CA PRO A 81 51.04 -0.87 -23.02
C PRO A 81 50.61 0.57 -23.25
N MET A 82 49.41 0.92 -22.78
CA MET A 82 48.92 2.29 -22.83
C MET A 82 49.95 3.26 -22.20
N PRO A 83 50.29 4.37 -22.88
CA PRO A 83 51.14 5.39 -22.31
C PRO A 83 50.44 5.96 -21.07
N LYS A 84 51.20 6.02 -19.97
CA LYS A 84 50.81 6.65 -18.70
C LYS A 84 50.30 8.06 -18.96
N LYS A 85 48.98 8.18 -19.14
CA LYS A 85 48.28 9.45 -19.21
C LYS A 85 48.40 10.06 -17.82
N ALA A 86 48.93 11.27 -17.82
CA ALA A 86 49.12 12.10 -16.64
C ALA A 86 47.87 12.06 -15.75
N LYS A 87 48.11 11.96 -14.44
CA LYS A 87 47.14 12.28 -13.40
C LYS A 87 46.33 13.52 -13.82
N PRO A 88 45.02 13.41 -14.07
CA PRO A 88 44.18 14.59 -13.94
C PRO A 88 44.26 15.03 -12.48
N ALA A 89 44.35 16.34 -12.30
CA ALA A 89 44.31 17.00 -11.01
C ALA A 89 43.03 16.58 -10.27
N ASP A 90 43.17 16.52 -8.96
CA ASP A 90 42.10 16.40 -8.00
C ASP A 90 41.07 17.52 -8.26
N ASP A 91 39.97 17.18 -8.93
CA ASP A 91 38.72 17.93 -8.84
C ASP A 91 37.97 17.30 -7.67
N ASP A 92 38.33 17.79 -6.47
CA ASP A 92 37.58 17.67 -5.22
C ASP A 92 36.25 18.45 -5.36
N ASP A 93 35.36 17.97 -6.23
CA ASP A 93 33.94 18.31 -6.16
C ASP A 93 33.30 17.39 -5.10
N ASP A 94 33.72 17.59 -3.86
CA ASP A 94 32.96 17.24 -2.66
C ASP A 94 31.70 18.13 -2.65
N ASP A 95 30.73 17.80 -3.52
CA ASP A 95 29.32 18.11 -3.30
C ASP A 95 28.84 17.23 -2.13
N ASP A 96 29.41 17.51 -0.94
CA ASP A 96 28.85 17.17 0.36
C ASP A 96 27.54 17.94 0.48
N ASP A 97 26.49 17.43 -0.16
CA ASP A 97 25.08 17.64 0.18
C ASP A 97 24.78 16.98 1.56
N ASP A 98 25.68 17.17 2.53
CA ASP A 98 25.53 16.91 3.95
C ASP A 98 24.74 18.05 4.61
N ASP A 99 23.67 18.51 3.95
CA ASP A 99 22.53 19.18 4.60
C ASP A 99 21.69 18.13 5.35
N ASP A 100 22.38 17.29 6.14
CA ASP A 100 21.89 16.65 7.36
C ASP A 100 21.89 17.69 8.48
N ASP A 101 21.36 18.89 8.18
CA ASP A 101 20.92 19.83 9.19
C ASP A 101 19.64 19.22 9.79
N ASP A 102 19.90 18.27 10.69
CA ASP A 102 19.04 17.71 11.71
C ASP A 102 18.58 18.84 12.65
N GLU A 103 17.96 19.89 12.11
CA GLU A 103 16.82 20.50 12.77
C GLU A 103 15.81 19.37 12.95
N ARG A 104 16.02 18.62 14.04
CA ARG A 104 15.01 17.91 14.81
C ARG A 104 13.96 18.96 15.15
N GLY A 105 13.15 19.30 14.14
CA GLY A 105 11.96 20.10 14.31
C GLY A 105 11.25 19.47 15.49
N GLU A 106 11.18 20.24 16.57
CA GLU A 106 10.66 19.83 17.87
C GLU A 106 9.47 18.93 17.59
N GLY A 107 9.60 17.65 17.95
CA GLY A 107 8.74 16.59 17.46
C GLY A 107 7.28 16.94 17.69
N VAL A 108 6.64 17.52 16.67
CA VAL A 108 5.23 17.87 16.72
C VAL A 108 4.54 16.53 16.75
N ALA A 109 4.17 16.11 17.95
CA ALA A 109 3.51 14.85 18.20
C ALA A 109 2.30 14.78 17.25
N VAL A 110 2.38 13.89 16.28
CA VAL A 110 1.28 13.68 15.37
C VAL A 110 0.13 13.12 16.22
N PRO A 111 -1.03 13.80 16.27
CA PRO A 111 -2.17 13.33 17.05
C PRO A 111 -2.53 11.89 16.66
N ALA A 112 -2.93 11.09 17.65
CA ALA A 112 -3.31 9.71 17.43
C ALA A 112 -4.45 9.65 16.39
N PRO A 113 -4.42 8.67 15.46
CA PRO A 113 -5.47 8.55 14.47
C PRO A 113 -6.80 8.21 15.14
N ALA A 114 -7.89 8.79 14.64
CA ALA A 114 -9.24 8.47 15.11
C ALA A 114 -9.62 7.02 14.79
N ILE A 115 -9.18 6.53 13.63
CA ILE A 115 -9.40 5.14 13.21
C ILE A 115 -8.12 4.31 13.41
N PRO A 116 -8.15 3.22 14.20
CA PRO A 116 -7.04 2.29 14.30
C PRO A 116 -6.65 1.72 12.93
N ASN A 117 -5.35 1.61 12.66
CA ASN A 117 -4.83 1.17 11.37
C ASN A 117 -5.21 -0.27 11.00
N ASP A 118 -5.54 -1.09 12.00
CA ASP A 118 -6.00 -2.47 11.90
C ASP A 118 -7.53 -2.60 12.00
N SER A 119 -8.27 -1.48 12.00
CA SER A 119 -9.74 -1.49 12.03
C SER A 119 -10.31 -2.32 10.87
N PRO A 120 -11.19 -3.30 11.14
CA PRO A 120 -11.76 -4.15 10.09
C PRO A 120 -12.56 -3.36 9.05
N GLU A 121 -13.16 -2.24 9.45
CA GLU A 121 -13.91 -1.33 8.58
C GLU A 121 -12.96 -0.61 7.62
N LEU A 122 -11.87 -0.02 8.14
CA LEU A 122 -10.82 0.58 7.32
C LEU A 122 -10.23 -0.42 6.33
N LEU A 123 -9.88 -1.62 6.80
CA LEU A 123 -9.33 -2.67 5.93
C LEU A 123 -10.35 -3.08 4.85
N SER A 124 -11.65 -3.05 5.14
CA SER A 124 -12.70 -3.34 4.15
C SER A 124 -12.76 -2.28 3.04
N VAL A 125 -12.54 -1.01 3.37
CA VAL A 125 -12.48 0.11 2.41
C VAL A 125 -11.20 0.06 1.57
N LEU A 126 -10.07 -0.36 2.16
CA LEU A 126 -8.77 -0.43 1.46
C LEU A 126 -8.61 -1.69 0.57
N ARG A 127 -9.26 -2.80 0.89
CA ARG A 127 -9.14 -4.07 0.12
C ARG A 127 -9.48 -3.93 -1.37
N PRO A 128 -10.59 -3.28 -1.77
CA PRO A 128 -10.87 -3.03 -3.18
C PRO A 128 -9.71 -2.32 -3.90
N ALA A 129 -9.09 -1.34 -3.26
CA ALA A 129 -7.98 -0.59 -3.86
C ALA A 129 -6.77 -1.49 -4.18
N VAL A 130 -6.44 -2.43 -3.28
CA VAL A 130 -5.39 -3.43 -3.52
C VAL A 130 -5.78 -4.46 -4.58
N LYS A 131 -7.05 -4.88 -4.61
CA LYS A 131 -7.55 -5.83 -5.61
C LYS A 131 -7.48 -5.26 -7.03
N PHE A 132 -7.87 -4.00 -7.20
CA PHE A 132 -7.93 -3.34 -8.50
C PHE A 132 -6.68 -2.52 -8.84
N LYS A 133 -5.69 -2.45 -7.92
CA LYS A 133 -4.45 -1.67 -8.07
C LYS A 133 -4.70 -0.20 -8.41
N THR A 134 -5.75 0.38 -7.82
CA THR A 134 -6.14 1.78 -8.02
C THR A 134 -6.70 2.33 -6.72
N VAL A 135 -6.47 3.60 -6.45
CA VAL A 135 -6.96 4.24 -5.23
C VAL A 135 -8.42 4.70 -5.39
N SER A 136 -9.24 4.45 -4.38
CA SER A 136 -10.66 4.86 -4.39
C SER A 136 -10.82 6.28 -3.85
N VAL A 137 -11.62 7.09 -4.54
CA VAL A 137 -12.07 8.42 -4.08
C VAL A 137 -12.89 8.36 -2.80
N GLN A 138 -13.36 7.18 -2.39
CA GLN A 138 -14.13 6.99 -1.16
C GLN A 138 -13.24 6.93 0.10
N ILE A 139 -11.93 6.69 -0.04
CA ILE A 139 -11.02 6.58 1.12
C ILE A 139 -10.97 7.90 1.90
N PRO A 140 -10.74 9.08 1.26
CA PRO A 140 -10.75 10.35 1.98
C PRO A 140 -12.12 10.67 2.61
N ASP A 141 -13.22 10.37 1.92
CA ASP A 141 -14.57 10.62 2.43
C ASP A 141 -14.85 9.81 3.69
N TYR A 142 -14.52 8.51 3.66
CA TYR A 142 -14.61 7.64 4.83
C TYR A 142 -13.78 8.17 6.02
N LEU A 143 -12.58 8.69 5.78
CA LEU A 143 -11.74 9.25 6.84
C LEU A 143 -12.36 10.53 7.43
N ARG A 144 -12.93 11.43 6.60
CA ARG A 144 -13.61 12.64 7.10
C ARG A 144 -14.85 12.32 7.91
N ASP A 145 -15.63 11.32 7.49
CA ASP A 145 -16.84 10.89 8.20
C ASP A 145 -16.53 10.36 9.62
N HIS A 146 -15.26 10.02 9.90
CA HIS A 146 -14.79 9.53 11.19
C HIS A 146 -13.79 10.49 11.87
N ASP A 147 -13.74 11.75 11.45
CA ASP A 147 -12.86 12.79 12.00
C ASP A 147 -11.36 12.40 12.01
N ASP A 148 -10.92 11.61 11.02
CA ASP A 148 -9.54 11.15 10.93
C ASP A 148 -8.65 12.17 10.21
N LEU A 149 -7.60 12.63 10.90
CA LEU A 149 -6.70 13.69 10.45
C LEU A 149 -5.86 13.33 9.21
N ARG A 150 -5.87 12.07 8.78
CA ARG A 150 -5.22 11.64 7.54
C ARG A 150 -6.06 11.93 6.30
N ALA A 151 -7.32 12.36 6.46
CA ALA A 151 -8.25 12.57 5.36
C ALA A 151 -7.71 13.51 4.28
N ASP A 152 -7.11 14.64 4.66
CA ASP A 152 -6.61 15.63 3.71
C ASP A 152 -5.37 15.13 2.95
N ALA A 153 -4.45 14.45 3.64
CA ALA A 153 -3.30 13.79 3.01
C ALA A 153 -3.76 12.69 2.04
N ALA A 154 -4.75 11.88 2.43
CA ALA A 154 -5.33 10.86 1.55
C ALA A 154 -6.02 11.50 0.34
N GLN A 155 -6.79 12.59 0.53
CA GLN A 155 -7.44 13.31 -0.56
C GLN A 155 -6.43 13.82 -1.58
N ASP A 156 -5.36 14.45 -1.12
CA ASP A 156 -4.33 15.00 -1.98
C ASP A 156 -3.62 13.90 -2.81
N VAL A 157 -3.37 12.73 -2.21
CA VAL A 157 -2.82 11.57 -2.95
C VAL A 157 -3.78 11.02 -3.98
N VAL A 158 -5.07 10.93 -3.65
CA VAL A 158 -6.08 10.31 -4.51
C VAL A 158 -6.48 11.22 -5.67
N LEU A 159 -6.58 12.53 -5.44
CA LEU A 159 -7.14 13.48 -6.41
C LEU A 159 -6.09 14.23 -7.23
N ALA A 160 -4.79 14.09 -6.93
CA ALA A 160 -3.75 14.76 -7.70
C ALA A 160 -3.93 14.50 -9.22
N PRO A 161 -3.71 15.47 -10.11
CA PRO A 161 -3.78 15.22 -11.54
C PRO A 161 -2.52 14.48 -12.04
N ILE A 162 -2.68 13.55 -12.98
CA ILE A 162 -1.56 12.89 -13.67
C ILE A 162 -1.28 13.63 -14.96
N VAL A 163 -0.03 14.07 -15.13
CA VAL A 163 0.48 14.64 -16.39
C VAL A 163 1.32 13.57 -17.08
N LEU A 164 0.91 13.14 -18.27
CA LEU A 164 1.64 12.12 -19.03
C LEU A 164 2.55 12.77 -20.08
N PRO A 165 3.72 12.18 -20.38
CA PRO A 165 4.57 12.66 -21.46
C PRO A 165 3.85 12.54 -22.81
N ALA A 166 3.98 13.57 -23.65
CA ALA A 166 3.28 13.65 -24.94
C ALA A 166 3.80 12.68 -26.00
N ALA A 167 5.05 12.21 -25.86
CA ALA A 167 5.68 11.27 -26.78
C ALA A 167 6.23 10.06 -26.03
N ALA A 168 6.16 8.88 -26.64
CA ALA A 168 6.86 7.70 -26.17
C ALA A 168 8.37 7.91 -26.37
N GLY A 169 9.15 7.87 -25.29
CA GLY A 169 10.58 8.13 -25.28
C GLY A 169 11.12 8.17 -23.86
N ARG A 170 12.45 8.17 -23.69
CA ARG A 170 13.10 8.26 -22.37
C ARG A 170 12.82 9.64 -21.76
N ALA A 171 11.75 9.74 -20.98
CA ALA A 171 11.41 10.95 -20.23
C ALA A 171 12.00 10.87 -18.83
N ASP A 172 13.33 10.66 -18.75
CA ASP A 172 14.02 10.55 -17.48
C ASP A 172 13.95 11.87 -16.70
N GLY A 173 13.60 11.78 -15.42
CA GLY A 173 13.35 12.94 -14.57
C GLY A 173 12.00 13.65 -14.79
N PHE A 174 11.15 13.19 -15.71
CA PHE A 174 9.87 13.84 -15.99
C PHE A 174 8.90 13.77 -14.81
N VAL A 175 8.40 14.91 -14.35
CA VAL A 175 7.44 15.00 -13.24
C VAL A 175 6.04 14.65 -13.75
N VAL A 176 5.53 13.50 -13.30
CA VAL A 176 4.22 12.95 -13.68
C VAL A 176 3.10 13.48 -12.78
N ILE A 177 3.44 13.83 -11.54
CA ILE A 177 2.54 14.44 -10.55
C ILE A 177 3.32 15.49 -9.78
N ALA A 178 2.69 16.65 -9.59
CA ALA A 178 3.05 17.63 -8.57
C ALA A 178 1.76 18.05 -7.86
N SER A 179 1.62 17.69 -6.58
CA SER A 179 0.55 18.16 -5.70
C SER A 179 1.13 19.05 -4.60
N PRO A 180 0.30 19.67 -3.75
CA PRO A 180 0.78 20.32 -2.53
C PRO A 180 1.55 19.42 -1.55
N GLN A 181 1.24 18.12 -1.46
CA GLN A 181 1.86 17.23 -0.45
C GLN A 181 2.91 16.26 -1.00
N TRP A 182 2.92 15.98 -2.31
CA TRP A 182 3.85 15.01 -2.89
C TRP A 182 4.08 15.21 -4.38
N TYR A 183 5.08 14.49 -4.90
CA TYR A 183 5.35 14.41 -6.31
C TYR A 183 5.60 12.97 -6.75
N ALA A 184 5.44 12.74 -8.05
CA ALA A 184 5.91 11.55 -8.72
C ALA A 184 6.73 11.95 -9.94
N ARG A 185 7.85 11.27 -10.16
CA ARG A 185 8.67 11.44 -11.37
C ARG A 185 9.01 10.11 -11.99
N LEU A 186 9.11 10.10 -13.31
CA LEU A 186 9.64 8.98 -14.06
C LEU A 186 11.16 9.01 -13.97
N ARG A 187 11.77 7.87 -13.63
CA ARG A 187 13.21 7.63 -13.66
C ARG A 187 13.49 6.34 -14.39
N GLU A 188 14.13 6.43 -15.55
CA GLU A 188 14.28 5.31 -16.47
C GLU A 188 12.93 4.57 -16.62
N ASN A 189 12.85 3.29 -16.20
CA ASN A 189 11.64 2.47 -16.25
C ASN A 189 10.90 2.37 -14.91
N THR A 190 11.05 3.37 -14.03
CA THR A 190 10.46 3.36 -12.68
C THR A 190 9.82 4.70 -12.37
N VAL A 191 8.59 4.70 -11.88
CA VAL A 191 7.98 5.88 -11.26
C VAL A 191 8.39 5.90 -9.80
N VAL A 192 9.02 7.00 -9.37
CA VAL A 192 9.39 7.26 -7.98
C VAL A 192 8.48 8.35 -7.45
N ALA A 193 7.80 8.09 -6.34
CA ALA A 193 6.95 9.05 -5.66
C ALA A 193 7.42 9.30 -4.22
N ALA A 194 7.37 10.55 -3.79
CA ALA A 194 7.80 10.96 -2.45
C ALA A 194 6.98 12.17 -1.96
N PRO A 195 6.72 12.26 -0.65
CA PRO A 195 6.10 13.44 -0.06
C PRO A 195 7.10 14.60 0.01
N TYR A 196 6.61 15.84 -0.08
CA TYR A 196 7.44 17.01 0.21
C TYR A 196 7.72 17.10 1.70
N ARG A 197 8.95 17.49 2.07
CA ARG A 197 9.33 17.72 3.47
C ARG A 197 8.38 18.74 4.13
N GLY A 198 8.08 18.54 5.41
CA GLY A 198 7.22 19.43 6.19
C GLY A 198 5.70 19.28 5.95
N THR A 199 5.27 18.46 5.00
CA THR A 199 3.84 18.21 4.74
C THR A 199 3.25 17.16 5.67
N ASP A 200 1.92 17.14 5.80
CA ASP A 200 1.19 16.16 6.62
C ASP A 200 1.47 14.73 6.16
N LEU A 201 1.43 14.50 4.84
CA LEU A 201 1.81 13.22 4.25
C LEU A 201 3.24 12.81 4.63
N ALA A 202 4.22 13.73 4.56
CA ALA A 202 5.59 13.41 5.00
C ALA A 202 5.66 13.06 6.48
N ARG A 203 4.91 13.77 7.34
CA ARG A 203 4.83 13.48 8.77
C ARG A 203 4.27 12.08 9.03
N TYR A 204 3.13 11.73 8.43
CA TYR A 204 2.54 10.40 8.58
C TYR A 204 3.45 9.28 8.06
N LEU A 205 4.08 9.48 6.90
CA LEU A 205 4.98 8.47 6.32
C LEU A 205 6.30 8.33 7.10
N ALA A 206 6.79 9.41 7.71
CA ALA A 206 7.97 9.37 8.57
C ALA A 206 7.74 8.50 9.82
N LEU A 207 6.54 8.50 10.40
CA LEU A 207 6.19 7.65 11.55
C LEU A 207 6.37 6.15 11.24
N VAL A 208 6.16 5.76 9.98
CA VAL A 208 6.29 4.37 9.51
C VAL A 208 7.64 4.12 8.81
N GLY A 209 8.57 5.09 8.87
CA GLY A 209 9.89 5.00 8.25
C GLY A 209 9.87 4.96 6.72
N ARG A 210 8.78 5.39 6.07
CA ARG A 210 8.67 5.44 4.62
C ARG A 210 8.95 6.85 4.12
N ARG A 211 9.96 7.00 3.26
CA ARG A 211 10.31 8.29 2.65
C ARG A 211 9.98 8.39 1.17
N ARG A 212 9.86 7.25 0.48
CA ARG A 212 9.51 7.17 -0.94
C ARG A 212 8.92 5.81 -1.29
N VAL A 213 8.20 5.76 -2.40
CA VAL A 213 7.70 4.52 -2.99
C VAL A 213 8.03 4.50 -4.48
N GLU A 214 8.25 3.32 -5.01
CA GLU A 214 8.73 3.14 -6.38
C GLU A 214 7.88 2.07 -7.07
N ALA A 215 7.50 2.27 -8.33
CA ALA A 215 6.79 1.28 -9.14
C ALA A 215 7.43 1.17 -10.52
N ARG A 216 7.83 -0.05 -10.91
CA ARG A 216 8.40 -0.28 -12.25
C ARG A 216 7.33 -0.20 -13.33
N CYS A 217 7.61 0.55 -14.38
CA CYS A 217 6.96 0.46 -15.68
C CYS A 217 7.41 -0.82 -16.38
N VAL A 218 6.60 -1.32 -17.31
CA VAL A 218 6.96 -2.49 -18.13
C VAL A 218 8.20 -2.13 -19.00
N PRO A 219 9.20 -3.02 -19.15
CA PRO A 219 10.48 -2.68 -19.78
C PRO A 219 10.39 -2.21 -21.24
N ASP A 220 9.44 -2.74 -22.01
CA ASP A 220 9.47 -2.65 -23.49
C ASP A 220 8.71 -1.45 -24.08
N GLY A 221 8.34 -0.48 -23.25
CA GLY A 221 7.74 0.75 -23.74
C GLY A 221 7.19 1.56 -22.58
N GLN A 222 7.78 2.72 -22.34
CA GLN A 222 7.24 3.74 -21.45
C GLN A 222 5.99 4.37 -22.09
N THR A 223 4.97 3.55 -22.34
CA THR A 223 3.70 4.03 -22.87
C THR A 223 3.03 4.90 -21.80
N PRO A 224 2.25 5.92 -22.21
CA PRO A 224 1.48 6.74 -21.27
C PRO A 224 0.61 5.90 -20.33
N GLU A 225 0.07 4.78 -20.81
CA GLU A 225 -0.72 3.83 -20.02
C GLU A 225 0.12 3.09 -18.98
N ALA A 226 1.31 2.60 -19.35
CA ALA A 226 2.21 1.93 -18.41
C ALA A 226 2.68 2.87 -17.30
N VAL A 227 3.00 4.12 -17.66
CA VAL A 227 3.34 5.17 -16.70
C VAL A 227 2.14 5.45 -15.78
N ARG A 228 0.93 5.56 -16.33
CA ARG A 228 -0.29 5.77 -15.52
C ARG A 228 -0.51 4.63 -14.51
N VAL A 229 -0.35 3.38 -14.92
CA VAL A 229 -0.48 2.22 -14.02
C VAL A 229 0.59 2.25 -12.91
N ALA A 230 1.84 2.60 -13.24
CA ALA A 230 2.90 2.73 -12.25
C ALA A 230 2.62 3.89 -11.26
N VAL A 231 2.11 5.02 -11.75
CA VAL A 231 1.66 6.14 -10.90
C VAL A 231 0.53 5.72 -9.95
N GLU A 232 -0.48 4.98 -10.44
CA GLU A 232 -1.57 4.46 -9.59
C GLU A 232 -1.06 3.49 -8.52
N LEU A 233 -0.06 2.67 -8.83
CA LEU A 233 0.61 1.83 -7.83
C LEU A 233 1.36 2.66 -6.78
N CYS A 234 2.04 3.73 -7.18
CA CYS A 234 2.67 4.66 -6.25
C CYS A 234 1.64 5.32 -5.34
N ARG A 235 0.50 5.78 -5.87
CA ARG A 235 -0.61 6.31 -5.06
C ARG A 235 -1.09 5.32 -4.03
N LEU A 236 -1.37 4.09 -4.46
CA LEU A 236 -1.80 3.02 -3.57
C LEU A 236 -0.80 2.81 -2.44
N ARG A 237 0.51 2.77 -2.75
CA ARG A 237 1.56 2.57 -1.74
C ARG A 237 1.70 3.75 -0.76
N LEU A 238 1.52 4.98 -1.23
CA LEU A 238 1.47 6.16 -0.36
C LEU A 238 0.26 6.09 0.57
N VAL A 239 -0.93 5.81 0.03
CA VAL A 239 -2.17 5.65 0.82
C VAL A 239 -2.00 4.54 1.86
N LEU A 240 -1.49 3.37 1.47
CA LEU A 240 -1.24 2.28 2.43
C LEU A 240 -0.19 2.67 3.49
N GLY A 241 0.80 3.50 3.11
CA GLY A 241 1.77 4.05 4.03
C GLY A 241 1.17 4.90 5.15
N LEU A 242 0.07 5.63 4.89
CA LEU A 242 -0.66 6.39 5.92
C LEU A 242 -1.20 5.52 7.06
N PHE A 243 -1.34 4.22 6.81
CA PHE A 243 -1.87 3.23 7.74
C PHE A 243 -0.82 2.21 8.19
N ASP A 244 0.45 2.37 7.80
CA ASP A 244 1.50 1.37 8.02
C ASP A 244 1.15 -0.02 7.45
N LEU A 245 0.47 -0.02 6.29
CA LEU A 245 0.04 -1.22 5.59
C LEU A 245 0.87 -1.44 4.32
N GLU A 246 0.92 -2.70 3.90
CA GLU A 246 1.45 -3.16 2.63
C GLU A 246 0.36 -3.88 1.83
N GLU A 247 0.56 -3.99 0.52
CA GLU A 247 -0.39 -4.72 -0.34
C GLU A 247 -0.58 -6.18 0.14
N ALA A 248 0.47 -6.80 0.68
CA ALA A 248 0.44 -8.16 1.21
C ALA A 248 -0.51 -8.29 2.42
N ASP A 249 -0.64 -7.24 3.23
CA ASP A 249 -1.49 -7.22 4.41
C ASP A 249 -2.98 -7.32 4.05
N LEU A 250 -3.37 -6.71 2.93
CA LEU A 250 -4.74 -6.68 2.46
C LEU A 250 -5.08 -7.85 1.52
N ARG A 251 -4.07 -8.48 0.91
CA ARG A 251 -4.22 -9.72 0.12
C ARG A 251 -4.38 -10.96 1.00
N ALA A 252 -3.83 -10.93 2.21
CA ALA A 252 -4.08 -11.95 3.21
C ALA A 252 -5.59 -11.99 3.55
N SER A 253 -6.31 -12.98 3.02
CA SER A 253 -7.62 -13.38 3.56
C SER A 253 -7.44 -13.81 5.03
N LYS A 254 -8.53 -13.86 5.81
CA LYS A 254 -8.53 -14.41 7.19
C LYS A 254 -7.67 -15.69 7.23
N GLY A 255 -6.47 -15.62 7.82
CA GLY A 255 -5.46 -16.68 7.76
C GLY A 255 -4.24 -16.42 6.85
N GLY A 256 -3.90 -15.16 6.55
CA GLY A 256 -2.72 -14.77 5.77
C GLY A 256 -1.43 -15.52 6.12
N SER A 257 -0.48 -15.53 5.18
CA SER A 257 0.80 -16.23 5.38
C SER A 257 1.44 -15.81 6.70
N LEU A 258 2.12 -16.77 7.34
CA LEU A 258 2.79 -16.56 8.63
C LEU A 258 3.68 -15.31 8.63
N ALA A 259 4.38 -15.07 7.51
CA ALA A 259 5.24 -13.90 7.33
C ALA A 259 4.48 -12.57 7.36
N VAL A 260 3.29 -12.51 6.75
CA VAL A 260 2.43 -11.32 6.75
C VAL A 260 1.89 -11.07 8.17
N ARG A 261 1.34 -12.11 8.81
CA ARG A 261 0.86 -12.02 10.20
C ARG A 261 1.96 -11.58 11.17
N ALA A 262 3.16 -12.12 11.02
CA ALA A 262 4.31 -11.76 11.85
C ALA A 262 4.73 -10.29 11.63
N SER A 263 4.75 -9.84 10.37
CA SER A 263 5.11 -8.45 10.04
C SER A 263 4.08 -7.46 10.59
N GLN A 264 2.78 -7.78 10.47
CA GLN A 264 1.70 -6.99 11.06
C GLN A 264 1.83 -6.87 12.57
N LEU A 265 2.10 -7.97 13.26
CA LEU A 265 2.25 -7.94 14.71
C LEU A 265 3.49 -7.16 15.15
N VAL A 266 4.61 -7.27 14.42
CA VAL A 266 5.80 -6.44 14.69
C VAL A 266 5.47 -4.96 14.52
N ARG A 267 4.72 -4.58 13.48
CA ARG A 267 4.29 -3.19 13.28
C ARG A 267 3.35 -2.72 14.38
N ALA A 268 2.39 -3.55 14.79
CA ALA A 268 1.52 -3.24 15.93
C ALA A 268 2.34 -3.04 17.22
N LEU A 269 3.27 -3.95 17.53
CA LEU A 269 4.18 -3.85 18.68
C LEU A 269 5.06 -2.59 18.68
N ARG A 270 5.41 -2.04 17.52
CA ARG A 270 6.17 -0.78 17.43
C ARG A 270 5.32 0.46 17.67
N ARG A 271 4.03 0.40 17.37
CA ARG A 271 3.10 1.54 17.48
C ARG A 271 2.43 1.58 18.85
N ASP A 272 2.08 0.42 19.37
CA ASP A 272 1.27 0.33 20.56
C ASP A 272 2.10 0.61 21.81
N ASP A 273 1.48 1.29 22.77
CA ASP A 273 2.08 1.55 24.06
C ASP A 273 2.33 0.24 24.82
N TRP A 274 3.28 0.25 25.77
CA TRP A 274 3.66 -0.93 26.58
C TRP A 274 2.48 -1.59 27.29
N ARG A 275 1.36 -0.86 27.43
CA ARG A 275 0.09 -1.34 28.00
C ARG A 275 -0.63 -2.39 27.16
N ALA A 276 -0.44 -2.40 25.83
CA ALA A 276 -1.03 -3.40 24.93
C ALA A 276 -0.17 -4.67 24.81
N LEU A 277 1.08 -4.61 25.28
CA LEU A 277 2.05 -5.71 25.19
C LEU A 277 1.55 -7.04 25.78
N PRO A 278 0.81 -7.09 26.91
CA PRO A 278 0.29 -8.36 27.43
C PRO A 278 -0.63 -9.08 26.44
N ALA A 279 -1.54 -8.36 25.77
CA ALA A 279 -2.46 -8.95 24.80
C ALA A 279 -1.71 -9.51 23.58
N HIS A 280 -0.69 -8.78 23.09
CA HIS A 280 0.18 -9.26 22.01
C HIS A 280 0.97 -10.51 22.42
N CYS A 281 1.48 -10.55 23.66
CA CYS A 281 2.20 -11.71 24.18
C CYS A 281 1.29 -12.93 24.37
N GLU A 282 0.03 -12.75 24.76
CA GLU A 282 -0.97 -13.83 24.78
C GLU A 282 -1.20 -14.42 23.39
N ALA A 283 -1.36 -13.56 22.37
CA ALA A 283 -1.49 -14.00 20.98
C ALA A 283 -0.25 -14.78 20.49
N LEU A 284 0.95 -14.34 20.89
CA LEU A 284 2.20 -15.05 20.59
C LEU A 284 2.32 -16.39 21.34
N ASN A 285 1.83 -16.48 22.57
CA ASN A 285 1.83 -17.74 23.31
C ASN A 285 0.81 -18.76 22.77
N ALA A 286 -0.27 -18.28 22.14
CA ALA A 286 -1.24 -19.13 21.47
C ALA A 286 -0.74 -19.71 20.13
N ASP A 287 0.25 -19.08 19.49
CA ASP A 287 0.77 -19.46 18.16
C ASP A 287 2.31 -19.47 18.15
N ALA A 288 2.89 -20.66 18.39
CA ALA A 288 4.34 -20.84 18.51
C ALA A 288 5.11 -20.55 17.21
N GLU A 289 4.49 -20.81 16.05
CA GLU A 289 5.07 -20.49 14.74
C GLU A 289 5.12 -18.97 14.54
N LEU A 290 4.03 -18.27 14.89
CA LEU A 290 3.96 -16.82 14.84
C LEU A 290 4.96 -16.18 15.79
N ARG A 291 5.06 -16.66 17.02
CA ARG A 291 6.07 -16.22 18.00
C ARG A 291 7.47 -16.33 17.45
N THR A 292 7.80 -17.47 16.87
CA THR A 292 9.13 -17.68 16.29
C THR A 292 9.38 -16.72 15.13
N ALA A 293 8.40 -16.51 14.25
CA ALA A 293 8.51 -15.59 13.13
C ALA A 293 8.69 -14.13 13.58
N VAL A 294 7.91 -13.67 14.56
CA VAL A 294 7.96 -12.32 15.13
C VAL A 294 9.29 -12.06 15.83
N LEU A 295 9.74 -12.98 16.69
CA LEU A 295 11.04 -12.85 17.36
C LEU A 295 12.19 -12.79 16.36
N ARG A 296 12.16 -13.59 15.29
CA ARG A 296 13.17 -13.50 14.22
C ARG A 296 13.14 -12.14 13.51
N LEU A 297 11.95 -11.59 13.24
CA LEU A 297 11.82 -10.28 12.58
C LEU A 297 12.36 -9.15 13.46
N LEU A 298 12.04 -9.15 14.75
CA LEU A 298 12.54 -8.17 15.71
C LEU A 298 14.08 -8.28 15.86
N LEU A 299 14.65 -9.49 15.85
CA LEU A 299 16.10 -9.68 15.98
C LEU A 299 16.89 -9.23 14.73
N LYS A 300 16.27 -9.24 13.55
CA LYS A 300 16.92 -8.84 12.28
C LYS A 300 17.22 -7.35 12.21
N SER A 301 16.50 -6.52 12.96
CA SER A 301 16.61 -5.07 12.90
C SER A 301 17.27 -4.55 14.16
N ALA A 302 18.38 -3.82 14.02
CA ALA A 302 19.05 -3.20 15.16
C ALA A 302 18.13 -2.26 15.94
N LYS A 303 17.20 -1.59 15.23
CA LYS A 303 16.21 -0.67 15.80
C LYS A 303 15.17 -1.35 16.68
N ASP A 304 14.97 -2.66 16.52
CA ASP A 304 13.96 -3.43 17.24
C ASP A 304 14.56 -4.32 18.33
N ARG A 305 15.87 -4.23 18.60
CA ARG A 305 16.51 -5.02 19.66
C ARG A 305 15.92 -4.75 21.04
N GLU A 306 15.58 -3.50 21.32
CA GLU A 306 14.95 -3.13 22.58
C GLU A 306 13.55 -3.74 22.67
N LEU A 307 12.74 -3.61 21.62
CA LEU A 307 11.42 -4.23 21.55
C LEU A 307 11.49 -5.75 21.66
N TRP A 308 12.46 -6.40 21.01
CA TRP A 308 12.74 -7.82 21.16
C TRP A 308 13.01 -8.20 22.62
N THR A 309 13.86 -7.42 23.31
CA THR A 309 14.21 -7.62 24.72
C THR A 309 12.96 -7.55 25.61
N VAL A 310 12.14 -6.53 25.41
CA VAL A 310 10.90 -6.30 26.17
C VAL A 310 9.87 -7.43 25.94
N VAL A 311 9.72 -7.85 24.68
CA VAL A 311 8.86 -8.99 24.30
C VAL A 311 9.38 -10.29 24.93
N MET A 312 10.69 -10.53 24.91
CA MET A 312 11.30 -11.71 25.52
C MET A 312 11.15 -11.73 27.05
N ASP A 313 11.29 -10.58 27.72
CA ASP A 313 11.07 -10.47 29.17
C ASP A 313 9.63 -10.84 29.56
N HIS A 314 8.66 -10.58 28.70
CA HIS A 314 7.26 -10.98 28.91
C HIS A 314 7.00 -12.45 28.56
N LEU A 315 7.56 -12.95 27.45
CA LEU A 315 7.30 -14.31 26.98
C LEU A 315 8.05 -15.38 27.78
N ASP A 316 9.28 -15.09 28.23
CA ASP A 316 10.09 -15.99 29.05
C ASP A 316 10.92 -15.20 30.06
N PRO A 317 10.37 -14.73 31.19
CA PRO A 317 11.09 -13.92 32.17
C PRO A 317 12.42 -14.51 32.68
N LYS A 318 12.68 -15.81 32.45
CA LYS A 318 13.90 -16.51 32.84
C LYS A 318 14.97 -16.53 31.76
N TRP A 319 14.70 -16.05 30.54
CA TRP A 319 15.63 -16.11 29.41
C TRP A 319 16.99 -15.43 29.71
N ARG A 320 16.97 -14.36 30.50
CA ARG A 320 18.19 -13.66 30.96
C ARG A 320 19.04 -14.46 31.95
N SER A 321 18.42 -15.38 32.69
CA SER A 321 19.11 -16.21 33.70
C SER A 321 19.83 -17.44 33.11
N GLY A 322 19.53 -17.80 31.86
CA GLY A 322 20.16 -18.93 31.16
C GLY A 322 21.54 -18.64 30.56
N VAL A 323 21.99 -17.38 30.53
CA VAL A 323 23.28 -17.00 29.92
C VAL A 323 24.48 -17.21 30.86
N VAL A 324 24.25 -17.56 32.14
CA VAL A 324 25.31 -17.65 33.16
C VAL A 324 25.74 -19.10 33.49
N SER A 325 25.14 -20.12 32.86
CA SER A 325 25.44 -21.54 33.18
C SER A 325 26.14 -22.30 32.05
N GLY A 326 27.11 -21.63 31.39
CA GLY A 326 27.95 -22.20 30.32
C GLY A 326 29.44 -22.27 30.66
N GLN A 327 29.80 -22.31 31.95
CA GLN A 327 31.13 -22.68 32.41
C GLN A 327 31.00 -23.79 33.45
N HIS A 328 31.05 -25.05 33.00
CA HIS A 328 31.60 -26.18 33.73
C HIS A 328 31.89 -27.34 32.76
#